data_AF-M1ZQN9-F1
#
_entry.id   AF-M1ZQN9-F1
#
_cell.length_a   1.000
_cell.length_b   1.000
_cell.length_c   1.000
_cell.angle_alpha   90.00
_cell.angle_beta   90.00
_cell.angle_gamma   90.00
#
_symmetry.space_group_name_H-M   'P 1'
#
loop_
_entity.id
_entity.type
_entity.pdbx_description
1 polymer ?
#
loop_
_entity_poly.entity_id
_entity_poly.type
_entity_poly.pdbx_seq_one_letter_code
_entity_poly.pdbx_strand_id
1 'polypeptide(L)'
;MNNLQDNCYQVIKVFNNNVLLVHENKEEKILFSKGIGFGKHPGDNIPFDIKIDKIFTIQNENNFNNFKFLMSNVDSDIIGLCEEVISMISDELNEPLNEKIHVSLTDHISYTIKRLIE
;
A
#
# COMPACT_ATOMS: atom_id res chain seq x y z
N MET A 1 -13.84 29.23 -13.50
CA MET A 1 -13.48 27.88 -13.97
C MET A 1 -12.75 27.21 -12.82
N ASN A 2 -13.44 26.36 -12.05
CA ASN A 2 -12.84 25.69 -10.89
C ASN A 2 -11.97 24.55 -11.41
N ASN A 3 -10.67 24.62 -11.16
CA ASN A 3 -9.71 23.57 -11.47
C ASN A 3 -10.05 22.32 -10.66
N LEU A 4 -10.66 21.33 -11.30
CA LEU A 4 -10.89 19.98 -10.76
C LEU A 4 -9.59 19.14 -10.69
N GLN A 5 -8.42 19.76 -10.84
CA GLN A 5 -7.14 19.09 -11.01
C GLN A 5 -6.33 18.95 -9.70
N ASP A 6 -6.81 19.50 -8.58
CA ASP A 6 -6.01 19.59 -7.34
C ASP A 6 -6.31 18.52 -6.27
N ASN A 7 -7.30 17.62 -6.46
CA ASN A 7 -7.78 16.71 -5.40
C ASN A 7 -7.87 15.22 -5.82
N CYS A 8 -6.86 14.70 -6.52
CA CYS A 8 -6.83 13.27 -6.86
C CYS A 8 -5.44 12.66 -6.77
N TYR A 9 -5.40 11.39 -6.39
CA TYR A 9 -4.24 10.53 -6.48
C TYR A 9 -4.17 9.93 -7.88
N GLN A 10 -3.07 10.15 -8.60
CA GLN A 10 -2.86 9.51 -9.89
C GLN A 10 -2.15 8.17 -9.68
N VAL A 11 -2.73 7.07 -10.14
CA VAL A 11 -2.13 5.73 -10.00
C VAL A 11 -0.87 5.64 -10.85
N ILE A 12 0.28 5.37 -10.21
CA ILE A 12 1.55 5.08 -10.87
C ILE A 12 1.67 3.56 -11.10
N LYS A 13 1.36 2.77 -10.06
CA LYS A 13 1.45 1.31 -10.11
C LYS A 13 0.41 0.68 -9.20
N VAL A 14 -0.23 -0.37 -9.70
CA VAL A 14 -1.06 -1.26 -8.91
C VAL A 14 -0.19 -2.44 -8.49
N PHE A 15 -0.10 -2.70 -7.19
CA PHE A 15 0.68 -3.85 -6.71
C PHE A 15 -0.20 -5.06 -6.41
N ASN A 16 -1.36 -4.82 -5.81
CA ASN A 16 -2.43 -5.80 -5.63
C ASN A 16 -3.74 -5.06 -5.36
N ASN A 17 -4.80 -5.79 -4.98
CA ASN A 17 -6.11 -5.21 -4.71
C ASN A 17 -6.12 -4.17 -3.57
N ASN A 18 -5.15 -4.19 -2.67
CA ASN A 18 -5.15 -3.40 -1.44
C ASN A 18 -4.05 -2.33 -1.40
N VAL A 19 -3.12 -2.35 -2.36
CA VAL A 19 -1.93 -1.49 -2.36
C VAL A 19 -1.67 -0.83 -3.71
N LEU A 20 -1.51 0.49 -3.67
CA LEU A 20 -1.22 1.32 -4.85
C LEU A 20 -0.01 2.23 -4.60
N LEU A 21 0.84 2.40 -5.62
CA LEU A 21 1.72 3.57 -5.72
C LEU A 21 0.96 4.66 -6.49
N VAL A 22 0.90 5.85 -5.91
CA VAL A 22 0.23 7.00 -6.51
C VAL A 22 1.12 8.23 -6.48
N HIS A 23 0.73 9.22 -7.29
CA HIS A 23 1.28 10.55 -7.30
C HIS A 23 0.28 11.53 -6.70
N GLU A 24 0.74 12.38 -5.78
CA GLU A 24 0.03 13.55 -5.29
C GLU A 24 0.96 14.76 -5.44
N ASN A 25 0.63 15.69 -6.34
CA ASN A 25 1.31 17.00 -6.44
C ASN A 25 2.87 16.95 -6.46
N LYS A 26 3.49 15.97 -7.14
CA LYS A 26 4.95 15.69 -7.21
C LYS A 26 5.52 14.76 -6.15
N GLU A 27 4.72 14.33 -5.20
CA GLU A 27 5.11 13.34 -4.20
C GLU A 27 4.55 11.96 -4.53
N GLU A 28 5.40 10.94 -4.43
CA GLU A 28 4.94 9.57 -4.46
C GLU A 28 4.40 9.16 -3.11
N LYS A 29 3.27 8.46 -3.13
CA LYS A 29 2.63 7.90 -1.94
C LYS A 29 2.26 6.44 -2.18
N ILE A 30 2.35 5.62 -1.16
CA ILE A 30 1.78 4.27 -1.19
C ILE A 30 0.50 4.30 -0.38
N LEU A 31 -0.61 3.95 -1.02
CA LEU A 31 -1.93 3.89 -0.40
C LEU A 31 -2.28 2.45 -0.03
N PHE A 32 -2.80 2.28 1.17
CA PHE A 32 -3.34 1.04 1.68
C PHE A 32 -4.81 1.25 1.97
N SER A 33 -5.65 0.48 1.29
CA SER A 33 -7.02 0.28 1.74
C SER A 33 -7.61 -0.94 1.07
N LYS A 34 -8.54 -1.61 1.76
CA LYS A 34 -9.22 -2.79 1.24
C LYS A 34 -9.88 -2.49 -0.12
N GLY A 35 -9.43 -3.19 -1.15
CA GLY A 35 -9.96 -3.08 -2.51
C GLY A 35 -9.59 -1.80 -3.27
N ILE A 36 -8.71 -0.95 -2.75
CA ILE A 36 -8.34 0.32 -3.42
C ILE A 36 -7.74 0.14 -4.81
N GLY A 37 -7.00 -0.96 -5.02
CA GLY A 37 -6.41 -1.32 -6.31
C GLY A 37 -7.31 -2.17 -7.20
N PHE A 38 -8.47 -2.61 -6.72
CA PHE A 38 -9.37 -3.46 -7.49
C PHE A 38 -9.89 -2.72 -8.73
N GLY A 39 -9.63 -3.28 -9.91
CA GLY A 39 -10.04 -2.71 -11.19
C GLY A 39 -9.34 -1.40 -11.58
N LYS A 40 -8.27 -1.01 -10.86
CA LYS A 40 -7.45 0.17 -11.17
C LYS A 40 -6.33 -0.18 -12.12
N HIS A 41 -5.88 0.83 -12.86
CA HIS A 41 -4.76 0.76 -13.79
C HIS A 41 -3.84 1.97 -13.62
N PRO A 42 -2.55 1.86 -13.97
CA PRO A 42 -1.68 3.01 -14.09
C PRO A 42 -2.31 4.11 -14.96
N GLY A 43 -2.28 5.35 -14.46
CA GLY A 43 -2.91 6.52 -15.08
C GLY A 43 -4.31 6.85 -14.56
N ASP A 44 -4.97 5.94 -13.84
CA ASP A 44 -6.28 6.23 -13.24
C ASP A 44 -6.18 7.32 -12.17
N ASN A 45 -7.21 8.15 -12.06
CA ASN A 45 -7.35 9.13 -10.98
C ASN A 45 -8.28 8.60 -9.89
N ILE A 46 -7.82 8.67 -8.65
CA ILE A 46 -8.58 8.31 -7.45
C ILE A 46 -8.87 9.59 -6.68
N PRO A 47 -10.14 9.96 -6.47
CA PRO A 47 -10.52 11.11 -5.66
C PRO A 47 -9.97 11.03 -4.22
N PHE A 48 -9.63 12.16 -3.61
CA PHE A 48 -9.15 12.22 -2.22
C PHE A 48 -10.21 11.88 -1.16
N ASP A 49 -11.49 11.86 -1.51
CA ASP A 49 -12.58 11.54 -0.58
C ASP A 49 -12.77 10.03 -0.36
N ILE A 50 -11.97 9.18 -1.01
CA ILE A 50 -11.95 7.75 -0.73
C ILE A 50 -11.40 7.50 0.68
N LYS A 51 -12.01 6.54 1.39
CA LYS A 51 -11.46 6.08 2.67
C LYS A 51 -10.12 5.39 2.40
N ILE A 52 -9.06 5.89 3.04
CA ILE A 52 -7.73 5.29 2.99
C ILE A 52 -7.35 4.90 4.40
N ASP A 53 -7.00 3.64 4.59
CA ASP A 53 -6.65 3.10 5.91
C ASP A 53 -5.24 3.55 6.30
N LYS A 54 -4.31 3.59 5.33
CA LYS A 54 -2.96 4.11 5.56
C LYS A 54 -2.30 4.71 4.32
N ILE A 55 -1.42 5.69 4.54
CA ILE A 55 -0.63 6.36 3.52
C ILE A 55 0.85 6.35 3.95
N PHE A 56 1.74 5.83 3.10
CA PHE A 56 3.18 6.13 3.19
C PHE A 56 3.53 7.27 2.27
N THR A 57 4.31 8.22 2.78
CA THR A 57 4.80 9.37 2.02
C THR A 57 6.32 9.40 2.07
N ILE A 58 6.92 10.19 1.18
CA ILE A 58 8.37 10.44 1.16
C ILE A 58 8.88 10.99 2.51
N GLN A 59 8.02 11.62 3.32
CA GLN A 59 8.39 12.11 4.66
C GLN A 59 8.82 10.97 5.61
N ASN A 60 8.29 9.75 5.42
CA ASN A 60 8.80 8.54 6.05
C ASN A 60 9.61 7.71 5.05
N GLU A 61 10.70 8.32 4.58
CA GLU A 61 11.56 7.79 3.50
C GLU A 61 12.05 6.36 3.76
N ASN A 62 12.48 6.06 4.99
CA ASN A 62 12.98 4.73 5.33
C ASN A 62 11.92 3.64 5.18
N ASN A 63 10.72 3.86 5.73
CA ASN A 63 9.67 2.84 5.65
C ASN A 63 9.12 2.72 4.22
N PHE A 64 9.01 3.85 3.52
CA PHE A 64 8.64 3.91 2.11
C PHE A 64 9.61 3.10 1.23
N ASN A 65 10.92 3.32 1.40
CA ASN A 65 11.96 2.63 0.64
C ASN A 65 12.02 1.13 0.96
N ASN A 66 11.90 0.76 2.24
CA ASN A 66 11.84 -0.65 2.65
C ASN A 66 10.63 -1.34 2.04
N PHE A 67 9.47 -0.69 2.04
CA PHE A 67 8.28 -1.27 1.44
C PHE A 67 8.44 -1.43 -0.07
N LYS A 68 8.93 -0.40 -0.78
CA LYS A 68 9.28 -0.51 -2.22
C LYS A 68 10.25 -1.66 -2.52
N PHE A 69 11.23 -1.87 -1.66
CA PHE A 69 12.14 -3.00 -1.76
C PHE A 69 11.39 -4.32 -1.66
N LEU A 70 10.52 -4.50 -0.66
CA LEU A 70 9.67 -5.70 -0.54
C LEU A 70 8.82 -5.90 -1.79
N MET A 71 8.19 -4.85 -2.32
CA MET A 71 7.36 -4.94 -3.55
C MET A 71 8.12 -5.37 -4.81
N SER A 72 9.45 -5.27 -4.79
CA SER A 72 10.31 -5.64 -5.91
C SER A 72 10.93 -7.03 -5.73
N ASN A 73 10.92 -7.59 -4.52
CA ASN A 73 11.65 -8.81 -4.16
C ASN A 73 10.76 -9.91 -3.55
N VAL A 74 9.54 -9.57 -3.12
CA VAL A 74 8.57 -10.51 -2.55
C VAL A 74 7.44 -10.70 -3.54
N ASP A 75 6.91 -11.91 -3.60
CA ASP A 75 5.75 -12.26 -4.42
C ASP A 75 4.55 -11.34 -4.07
N SER A 76 3.91 -10.78 -5.09
CA SER A 76 2.74 -9.90 -4.93
C SER A 76 1.58 -10.57 -4.19
N ASP A 77 1.45 -11.90 -4.30
CA ASP A 77 0.43 -12.68 -3.60
C ASP A 77 0.72 -12.74 -2.10
N ILE A 78 1.99 -12.88 -1.71
CA ILE A 78 2.41 -12.84 -0.30
C ILE A 78 2.18 -11.44 0.28
N ILE A 79 2.52 -10.39 -0.46
CA ILE A 79 2.27 -9.01 -0.04
C ILE A 79 0.76 -8.79 0.12
N GLY A 80 -0.04 -9.20 -0.87
CA GLY A 80 -1.50 -9.07 -0.82
C GLY A 80 -2.09 -9.77 0.40
N LEU A 81 -1.67 -11.00 0.67
CA LEU A 81 -2.07 -11.75 1.85
C LEU A 81 -1.71 -11.03 3.16
N CYS A 82 -0.47 -10.54 3.28
CA CYS A 82 -0.04 -9.84 4.48
C CYS A 82 -0.87 -8.58 4.72
N GLU A 83 -1.18 -7.82 3.66
CA GLU A 83 -2.00 -6.62 3.77
C GLU A 83 -3.45 -6.91 4.13
N GLU A 84 -4.02 -8.02 3.65
CA GLU A 84 -5.34 -8.48 4.10
C GLU A 84 -5.33 -8.85 5.59
N VAL A 85 -4.30 -9.56 6.05
CA VAL A 85 -4.13 -9.92 7.47
C VAL A 85 -3.98 -8.66 8.34
N ILE A 86 -3.17 -7.68 7.91
CA ILE A 86 -2.99 -6.41 8.64
C ILE A 86 -4.31 -5.63 8.72
N SER A 87 -5.07 -5.58 7.62
CA SER A 87 -6.41 -4.97 7.60
C SER A 87 -7.35 -5.67 8.59
N MET A 88 -7.36 -7.01 8.61
CA MET A 88 -8.18 -7.77 9.56
C MET A 88 -7.82 -7.48 11.02
N ILE A 89 -6.52 -7.41 11.34
CA ILE A 89 -6.05 -7.08 12.70
C ILE A 89 -6.47 -5.66 13.09
N SER A 90 -6.33 -4.69 12.19
CA SER A 90 -6.73 -3.30 12.47
C SER A 90 -8.23 -3.18 12.70
N ASP A 91 -9.04 -3.87 11.89
CA ASP A 91 -10.50 -3.92 12.04
C ASP A 91 -10.93 -4.58 13.37
N GLU A 92 -10.26 -5.68 13.76
CA GLU A 92 -10.58 -6.41 15.00
C GLU A 92 -10.19 -5.61 16.26
N LEU A 93 -9.09 -4.86 16.21
CA LEU A 93 -8.65 -3.99 17.30
C LEU A 93 -9.37 -2.64 17.32
N ASN A 94 -10.04 -2.27 16.22
CA ASN A 94 -10.66 -0.97 16.00
C ASN A 94 -9.70 0.21 16.25
N GLU A 95 -8.42 0.01 15.91
CA GLU A 95 -7.34 0.97 16.09
C GLU A 95 -6.39 0.95 14.87
N PRO A 96 -5.81 2.12 14.51
CA PRO A 96 -4.80 2.18 13.46
C PRO A 96 -3.51 1.49 13.92
N LEU A 97 -2.96 0.62 13.08
CA LEU A 97 -1.72 -0.08 13.38
C LEU A 97 -0.50 0.78 13.10
N ASN A 98 0.61 0.47 13.81
CA ASN A 98 1.88 1.12 13.52
C ASN A 98 2.34 0.75 12.12
N GLU A 99 2.69 1.78 11.37
CA GLU A 99 2.98 1.71 9.94
C GLU A 99 4.21 0.86 9.57
N LYS A 100 5.07 0.55 10.56
CA LYS A 100 6.16 -0.41 10.38
C LYS A 100 5.65 -1.84 10.14
N ILE A 101 4.42 -2.16 10.54
CA ILE A 101 3.87 -3.52 10.44
C ILE A 101 3.81 -4.03 9.00
N HIS A 102 3.50 -3.15 8.05
CA HIS A 102 3.43 -3.47 6.61
C HIS A 102 4.76 -3.97 6.06
N VAL A 103 5.88 -3.44 6.58
CA VAL A 103 7.22 -3.90 6.22
C VAL A 103 7.59 -5.14 7.02
N SER A 104 7.48 -5.08 8.35
CA SER A 104 8.00 -6.13 9.21
C SER A 104 7.25 -7.44 9.07
N LEU A 105 5.91 -7.42 9.04
CA LEU A 105 5.13 -8.64 8.91
C LEU A 105 5.34 -9.29 7.55
N THR A 106 5.30 -8.48 6.49
CA THR A 106 5.53 -8.96 5.12
C THR A 106 6.91 -9.60 4.96
N ASP A 107 7.96 -8.96 5.48
CA ASP A 107 9.32 -9.50 5.46
C ASP A 107 9.41 -10.83 6.23
N HIS A 108 8.85 -10.87 7.45
CA HIS A 108 8.84 -12.09 8.27
C HIS A 108 8.09 -13.26 7.62
N ILE A 109 6.89 -13.02 7.09
CA ILE A 109 6.07 -14.06 6.44
C ILE A 109 6.74 -14.55 5.16
N SER A 110 7.23 -13.62 4.31
CA SER A 110 7.98 -13.96 3.11
C SER A 110 9.18 -14.85 3.41
N TYR A 111 10.00 -14.46 4.38
CA TYR A 111 11.16 -15.24 4.81
C TYR A 111 10.76 -16.60 5.39
N THR A 112 9.70 -16.66 6.20
CA THR A 112 9.21 -17.92 6.78
C THR A 112 8.74 -18.90 5.72
N ILE A 113 7.97 -18.43 4.73
CA ILE A 113 7.50 -19.25 3.62
C ILE A 113 8.69 -19.76 2.80
N LYS A 114 9.62 -18.88 2.44
CA LYS A 114 10.84 -19.25 1.70
C LYS A 114 11.59 -20.37 2.41
N ARG A 115 11.80 -20.26 3.73
CA ARG A 115 12.48 -21.27 4.53
C ARG A 115 11.74 -22.61 4.60
N LEU A 116 10.41 -22.63 4.53
CA LEU A 116 9.63 -23.87 4.57
C LEU A 116 9.64 -24.63 3.24
N ILE A 117 9.92 -23.93 2.14
CA ILE A 117 9.97 -24.49 0.78
C ILE A 117 11.38 -24.96 0.42
N GLU A 118 12.42 -24.36 1.03
CA GLU A 118 13.83 -24.80 0.99
C GLU A 118 14.05 -26.12 1.76
#